data_AF-A0A9E1MTD1-F1
#
_entry.id   AF-A0A9E1MTD1-F1
#
_cell.length_a   1.000
_cell.length_b   1.000
_cell.length_c   1.000
_cell.angle_alpha   90.00
_cell.angle_beta   90.00
_cell.angle_gamma   90.00
#
_symmetry.space_group_name_H-M   'P 1'
#
loop_
_entity.id
_entity.type
_entity.pdbx_description
1 polymer ?
#
loop_
_entity_poly.entity_id
_entity_poly.type
_entity_poly.pdbx_seq_one_letter_code
_entity_poly.pdbx_strand_id
1 'polypeptide(L)'
;MPQTVPNQKIIHINRESFDGKQFLGILKENWYAANKDLSPYGLVLYLYIAGNADGYNLALSQVAAEEAGITKTTYHKYLNELINKGYLVQRSGNVYDFYEVPKGKCKNAFPPCELESLLDEQDSLQDEISHLRRNREINNTDNPTDKKIKKEFVF
;
A
#
# COMPACT_ATOMS: atom_id res chain seq x y z
N MET A 1 10.80 -28.69 -27.10
CA MET A 1 10.41 -29.18 -25.76
C MET A 1 11.31 -28.52 -24.73
N PRO A 2 10.83 -28.14 -23.53
CA PRO A 2 11.69 -27.58 -22.49
C PRO A 2 12.77 -28.59 -22.11
N GLN A 3 14.01 -28.14 -21.93
CA GLN A 3 15.08 -28.99 -21.41
C GLN A 3 14.80 -29.30 -19.94
N THR A 4 14.86 -30.58 -19.57
CA THR A 4 14.64 -31.04 -18.20
C THR A 4 15.90 -31.68 -17.63
N VAL A 5 16.04 -31.59 -16.30
CA VAL A 5 17.10 -32.28 -15.55
C VAL A 5 16.54 -33.53 -14.86
N PRO A 6 17.39 -34.52 -14.49
CA PRO A 6 16.95 -35.68 -13.72
C PRO A 6 16.17 -35.27 -12.46
N ASN A 7 15.05 -35.96 -12.19
CA ASN A 7 14.09 -35.72 -11.10
C ASN A 7 13.11 -34.54 -11.28
N GLN A 8 13.21 -33.74 -12.35
CA GLN A 8 12.20 -32.72 -12.64
C GLN A 8 10.95 -33.36 -13.27
N LYS A 9 9.78 -33.10 -12.69
CA LYS A 9 8.49 -33.48 -13.28
C LYS A 9 7.96 -32.32 -14.14
N ILE A 10 7.54 -32.61 -15.37
CA ILE A 10 6.76 -31.66 -16.17
C ILE A 10 5.29 -31.84 -15.78
N ILE A 11 4.65 -30.78 -15.29
CA ILE A 11 3.25 -30.79 -14.88
C ILE A 11 2.46 -29.97 -15.90
N HIS A 12 1.47 -30.59 -16.53
CA HIS A 12 0.50 -29.87 -17.34
C HIS A 12 -0.65 -29.40 -16.45
N ILE A 13 -1.00 -28.12 -16.53
CA ILE A 13 -2.00 -27.51 -15.66
C ILE A 13 -3.36 -27.55 -16.37
N ASN A 14 -4.22 -28.45 -15.92
CA ASN A 14 -5.63 -28.48 -16.31
C ASN A 14 -6.45 -27.79 -15.23
N ARG A 15 -7.11 -26.69 -15.57
CA ARG A 15 -8.07 -26.01 -14.70
C ARG A 15 -9.46 -26.21 -15.25
N GLU A 16 -10.43 -26.35 -14.37
CA GLU A 16 -11.84 -26.30 -14.72
C GLU A 16 -12.17 -24.97 -15.43
N SER A 17 -13.13 -25.01 -16.37
CA SER A 17 -13.66 -23.80 -17.02
C SER A 17 -14.81 -23.25 -16.18
N PHE A 18 -14.98 -21.93 -16.17
CA PHE A 18 -15.93 -21.28 -15.27
C PHE A 18 -16.71 -20.14 -15.92
N ASP A 19 -18.03 -20.12 -15.72
CA ASP A 19 -18.94 -19.08 -16.19
C ASP A 19 -19.49 -18.26 -15.01
N GLY A 20 -18.72 -17.29 -14.49
CA GLY A 20 -19.18 -16.42 -13.40
C GLY A 20 -18.08 -15.93 -12.47
N LYS A 21 -18.46 -15.21 -11.39
CA LYS A 21 -17.48 -14.69 -10.41
C LYS A 21 -16.85 -15.85 -9.64
N GLN A 22 -15.52 -15.94 -9.69
CA GLN A 22 -14.74 -16.82 -8.83
C GLN A 22 -13.60 -16.04 -8.18
N PHE A 23 -13.54 -16.10 -6.86
CA PHE A 23 -12.43 -15.61 -6.04
C PHE A 23 -11.62 -16.85 -5.65
N LEU A 24 -10.32 -16.97 -5.92
CA LEU A 24 -9.19 -16.25 -5.36
C LEU A 24 -8.14 -16.01 -6.46
N GLY A 25 -7.72 -14.75 -6.67
CA GLY A 25 -6.58 -14.37 -7.51
C GLY A 25 -5.59 -13.57 -6.69
N ILE A 26 -4.39 -14.10 -6.48
CA ILE A 26 -3.29 -13.44 -5.75
C ILE A 26 -2.05 -13.49 -6.64
N LEU A 27 -1.19 -12.47 -6.55
CA LEU A 27 0.12 -12.51 -7.20
C LEU A 27 0.95 -13.70 -6.66
N LYS A 28 1.65 -14.37 -7.59
CA LYS A 28 2.45 -15.56 -7.25
C LYS A 28 3.50 -15.26 -6.18
N GLU A 29 4.10 -14.10 -6.29
CA GLU A 29 5.16 -13.59 -5.43
C GLU A 29 4.63 -13.33 -4.02
N ASN A 30 3.44 -12.72 -3.91
CA ASN A 30 2.82 -12.37 -2.63
C ASN A 30 2.46 -13.62 -1.84
N TRP A 31 1.79 -14.61 -2.46
CA TRP A 31 1.46 -15.83 -1.73
C TRP A 31 2.71 -16.64 -1.35
N TYR A 32 3.76 -16.65 -2.19
CA TYR A 32 5.03 -17.28 -1.84
C TYR A 32 5.72 -16.60 -0.66
N ALA A 33 5.69 -15.26 -0.61
CA ALA A 33 6.21 -14.52 0.53
C ALA A 33 5.43 -14.84 1.80
N ALA A 34 4.09 -14.80 1.73
CA ALA A 34 3.21 -15.15 2.85
C ALA A 34 3.44 -16.59 3.33
N ASN A 35 3.62 -17.56 2.42
CA ASN A 35 3.89 -18.97 2.77
C ASN A 35 5.25 -19.16 3.47
N LYS A 36 6.25 -18.34 3.16
CA LYS A 36 7.56 -18.40 3.85
C LYS A 36 7.51 -17.74 5.22
N ASP A 37 6.66 -16.72 5.36
CA ASP A 37 6.54 -15.95 6.58
C ASP A 37 5.59 -16.64 7.57
N LEU A 38 4.40 -17.05 7.16
CA LEU A 38 3.31 -17.56 8.01
C LEU A 38 3.44 -19.06 8.35
N SER A 39 2.85 -19.44 9.48
CA SER A 39 2.58 -20.85 9.77
C SER A 39 1.58 -21.45 8.75
N PRO A 40 1.57 -22.77 8.53
CA PRO A 40 0.71 -23.39 7.52
C PRO A 40 -0.78 -23.02 7.65
N TYR A 41 -1.30 -22.97 8.88
CA TYR A 41 -2.69 -22.58 9.13
C TYR A 41 -2.88 -21.05 9.18
N GLY A 42 -1.83 -20.28 9.46
CA GLY A 42 -1.81 -18.84 9.20
C GLY A 42 -1.98 -18.54 7.72
N LEU A 43 -1.30 -19.30 6.85
CA LEU A 43 -1.47 -19.20 5.40
C LEU A 43 -2.89 -19.58 4.96
N VAL A 44 -3.50 -20.62 5.54
CA VAL A 44 -4.90 -20.97 5.25
C VAL A 44 -5.83 -19.78 5.56
N LEU A 45 -5.64 -19.12 6.70
CA LEU A 45 -6.44 -17.94 7.06
C LEU A 45 -6.19 -16.77 6.09
N TYR A 46 -4.93 -16.55 5.71
CA TYR A 46 -4.55 -15.57 4.70
C TYR A 46 -5.25 -15.83 3.36
N LEU A 47 -5.25 -17.08 2.87
CA LEU A 47 -5.87 -17.44 1.60
C LEU A 47 -7.40 -17.33 1.65
N TYR A 48 -8.00 -17.65 2.81
CA TYR A 48 -9.44 -17.45 3.02
C TYR A 48 -9.82 -15.97 2.89
N ILE A 49 -9.06 -15.07 3.53
CA ILE A 49 -9.33 -13.63 3.48
C ILE A 49 -9.05 -13.07 2.08
N ALA A 50 -7.92 -13.42 1.48
CA ALA A 50 -7.58 -13.01 0.12
C ALA A 50 -8.59 -13.53 -0.91
N GLY A 51 -9.35 -14.57 -0.57
CA GLY A 51 -10.35 -15.24 -1.41
C GLY A 51 -11.61 -14.45 -1.63
N ASN A 52 -11.58 -13.14 -1.40
CA ASN A 52 -12.71 -12.25 -1.52
C ASN A 52 -12.39 -11.16 -2.55
N ALA A 53 -13.42 -10.46 -3.02
CA ALA A 53 -13.23 -9.33 -3.93
C ALA A 53 -12.49 -8.17 -3.23
N ASP A 54 -11.71 -7.41 -3.99
CA ASP A 54 -11.15 -6.15 -3.49
C ASP A 54 -12.26 -5.19 -3.01
N GLY A 55 -12.00 -4.50 -1.90
CA GLY A 55 -12.97 -3.64 -1.22
C GLY A 55 -14.15 -4.35 -0.54
N TYR A 56 -14.20 -5.69 -0.53
CA TYR A 56 -15.25 -6.43 0.17
C TYR A 56 -15.06 -6.41 1.69
N ASN A 57 -16.13 -6.06 2.41
CA ASN A 57 -16.14 -6.11 3.88
C ASN A 57 -16.47 -7.53 4.36
N LEU A 58 -15.42 -8.30 4.70
CA LEU A 58 -15.55 -9.63 5.27
C LEU A 58 -15.82 -9.56 6.79
N ALA A 59 -16.96 -10.09 7.22
CA ALA A 59 -17.26 -10.29 8.64
C ALA A 59 -16.59 -11.59 9.14
N LEU A 60 -15.28 -11.52 9.38
CA LEU A 60 -14.50 -12.69 9.79
C LEU A 60 -14.90 -13.14 11.20
N SER A 61 -15.41 -14.37 11.29
CA SER A 61 -15.71 -15.03 12.55
C SER A 61 -15.00 -16.37 12.64
N GLN A 62 -14.90 -16.90 13.85
CA GLN A 62 -14.34 -18.22 14.08
C GLN A 62 -15.09 -19.32 13.34
N VAL A 63 -16.42 -19.24 13.26
CA VAL A 63 -17.26 -20.19 12.53
C VAL A 63 -17.00 -20.09 11.02
N ALA A 64 -16.84 -18.88 10.49
CA ALA A 64 -16.53 -18.67 9.08
C ALA A 64 -15.14 -19.26 8.70
N ALA A 65 -14.17 -19.18 9.60
CA ALA A 65 -12.84 -19.75 9.39
C ALA A 65 -12.81 -21.30 9.41
N GLU A 66 -13.81 -21.96 10.01
CA GLU A 66 -13.92 -23.43 9.98
C GLU A 66 -14.17 -23.97 8.57
N GLU A 67 -14.81 -23.20 7.68
CA GLU A 67 -14.99 -23.55 6.26
C GLU A 67 -13.65 -23.71 5.53
N ALA A 68 -12.64 -22.95 5.95
CA ALA A 68 -11.27 -23.07 5.44
C ALA A 68 -10.46 -24.19 6.11
N GLY A 69 -11.06 -24.94 7.05
CA GLY A 69 -10.41 -26.01 7.79
C GLY A 69 -9.62 -25.55 9.02
N ILE A 70 -9.85 -24.32 9.51
CA ILE A 70 -9.21 -23.81 10.73
C ILE A 70 -10.05 -24.21 11.94
N THR A 71 -9.46 -24.93 12.89
CA THR A 71 -10.17 -25.34 14.10
C THR A 71 -10.43 -24.16 15.04
N LYS A 72 -11.56 -24.21 15.73
CA LYS A 72 -11.96 -23.24 16.77
C LYS A 72 -10.81 -22.86 17.71
N THR A 73 -10.12 -23.84 18.27
CA THR A 73 -9.07 -23.62 19.29
C THR A 73 -7.85 -22.85 18.77
N THR A 74 -7.64 -22.81 17.46
CA THR A 74 -6.45 -22.20 16.85
C THR A 74 -6.74 -20.91 16.09
N TYR A 75 -8.02 -20.58 15.84
CA TYR A 75 -8.44 -19.36 15.15
C TYR A 75 -7.75 -18.09 15.69
N HIS A 76 -7.88 -17.82 16.99
CA HIS A 76 -7.31 -16.60 17.60
C HIS A 76 -5.77 -16.56 17.50
N LYS A 77 -5.12 -17.72 17.55
CA LYS A 77 -3.66 -17.81 17.41
C LYS A 77 -3.23 -17.32 16.03
N TYR A 78 -3.86 -17.81 14.97
CA TYR A 78 -3.51 -17.44 13.60
C TYR A 78 -3.98 -16.04 13.22
N LEU A 79 -5.13 -15.60 13.73
CA LEU A 79 -5.55 -14.21 13.58
C LEU A 79 -4.52 -13.25 14.18
N ASN A 80 -4.06 -13.53 15.41
CA ASN A 80 -3.01 -12.75 16.05
C ASN A 80 -1.68 -12.84 15.29
N GLU A 81 -1.37 -13.97 14.65
CA GLU A 81 -0.18 -14.09 13.81
C GLU A 81 -0.23 -13.11 12.62
N LEU A 82 -1.36 -13.04 11.91
CA LEU A 82 -1.56 -12.12 10.78
C LEU A 82 -1.49 -10.66 11.23
N ILE A 83 -2.12 -10.32 12.36
CA ILE A 83 -2.05 -8.98 12.96
C ILE A 83 -0.60 -8.64 13.31
N ASN A 84 0.07 -9.54 14.04
CA ASN A 84 1.44 -9.32 14.49
C ASN A 84 2.41 -9.17 13.32
N LYS A 85 2.17 -9.80 12.18
CA LYS A 85 3.05 -9.69 11.00
C LYS A 85 2.68 -8.54 10.08
N GLY A 86 1.57 -7.85 10.30
CA GLY A 86 1.16 -6.68 9.52
C GLY A 86 0.35 -7.02 8.27
N TYR A 87 -0.17 -8.25 8.15
CA TYR A 87 -1.15 -8.61 7.12
C TYR A 87 -2.54 -8.10 7.47
N LEU A 88 -2.84 -7.98 8.76
CA LEU A 88 -4.04 -7.34 9.28
C LEU A 88 -3.63 -6.10 10.08
N VAL A 89 -4.02 -4.92 9.61
CA VAL A 89 -3.75 -3.67 10.29
C VAL A 89 -5.07 -3.14 10.85
N GLN A 90 -5.10 -2.86 12.16
CA GLN A 90 -6.29 -2.33 12.79
C GLN A 90 -6.57 -0.92 12.27
N ARG A 91 -7.78 -0.66 11.80
CA ARG A 91 -8.26 0.66 11.37
C ARG A 91 -9.00 1.37 12.48
N SER A 92 -9.92 0.69 13.16
CA SER A 92 -10.64 1.24 14.31
C SER A 92 -11.47 0.14 14.98
N GLY A 93 -11.48 0.09 16.32
CA GLY A 93 -12.28 -0.90 17.05
C GLY A 93 -12.02 -2.34 16.59
N ASN A 94 -13.03 -2.99 16.01
CA ASN A 94 -12.96 -4.35 15.46
C ASN A 94 -12.77 -4.40 13.93
N VAL A 95 -12.47 -3.27 13.29
CA VAL A 95 -12.26 -3.16 11.84
C VAL A 95 -10.77 -3.26 11.53
N TYR A 96 -10.43 -4.16 10.61
CA TYR A 96 -9.06 -4.43 10.17
C TYR A 96 -8.97 -4.39 8.65
N ASP A 97 -7.87 -3.84 8.15
CA ASP A 97 -7.52 -3.85 6.74
C ASP A 97 -6.56 -5.00 6.45
N PHE A 98 -6.89 -5.76 5.41
CA PHE A 98 -6.05 -6.84 4.92
C PHE A 98 -5.11 -6.36 3.83
N TYR A 99 -3.86 -6.80 3.88
CA TYR A 99 -2.86 -6.56 2.84
C TYR A 99 -2.19 -7.88 2.43
N GLU A 100 -2.07 -8.13 1.13
CA GLU A 100 -1.31 -9.27 0.60
C GLU A 100 0.19 -9.19 0.95
N VAL A 101 0.71 -7.96 0.98
CA VAL A 101 2.08 -7.64 1.39
C VAL A 101 2.01 -7.00 2.76
N PRO A 102 2.71 -7.53 3.77
CA PRO A 102 2.58 -7.04 5.14
C PRO A 102 3.03 -5.58 5.21
N LYS A 103 2.22 -4.74 5.86
CA LYS A 103 2.62 -3.37 6.17
C LYS A 103 3.55 -3.40 7.38
N GLY A 104 4.65 -2.67 7.29
CA GLY A 104 5.61 -2.55 8.37
C GLY A 104 4.88 -2.18 9.66
N LYS A 105 5.19 -2.86 10.76
CA LYS A 105 4.52 -2.58 12.04
C LYS A 105 4.80 -1.12 12.41
N CYS A 106 3.77 -0.29 12.44
CA CYS A 106 3.76 0.78 13.44
C CYS A 106 3.74 0.05 14.78
N LYS A 107 4.89 -0.05 15.45
CA LYS A 107 4.94 -0.56 16.83
C LYS A 107 4.14 0.42 17.69
N ASN A 108 2.87 0.07 17.91
CA ASN A 108 1.85 0.85 18.61
C ASN A 108 1.46 2.12 17.85
N ALA A 109 0.26 2.15 17.24
CA ALA A 109 -0.39 3.43 16.96
C ALA A 109 -1.89 3.27 16.80
N PHE A 110 -2.63 4.07 17.57
CA PHE A 110 -3.72 4.86 17.00
C PHE A 110 -3.74 6.25 17.68
N PRO A 111 -3.97 7.38 16.97
CA PRO A 111 -3.99 7.65 15.52
C PRO A 111 -2.90 8.66 15.07
N PRO A 112 -2.94 9.20 13.84
CA PRO A 112 -2.77 8.59 12.53
C PRO A 112 -1.45 9.09 11.90
N CYS A 113 -0.44 8.22 11.78
CA CYS A 113 0.85 8.61 11.23
C CYS A 113 0.93 8.23 9.74
N GLU A 114 0.19 8.96 8.90
CA GLU A 114 0.42 9.02 7.45
C GLU A 114 -0.29 10.26 6.86
N LEU A 115 0.06 11.44 7.41
CA LEU A 115 -0.08 12.72 6.71
C LEU A 115 1.06 13.72 7.03
N GLU A 116 2.01 13.38 7.90
CA GLU A 116 3.13 14.27 8.24
C GLU A 116 4.33 14.15 7.30
N SER A 117 4.56 12.99 6.66
CA SER A 117 5.69 12.82 5.76
C SER A 117 5.57 13.54 4.41
N LEU A 118 4.41 14.12 4.09
CA LEU A 118 4.20 14.93 2.88
C LEU A 118 4.33 16.44 3.13
N LEU A 119 4.47 16.89 4.39
CA LEU A 119 4.63 18.31 4.73
C LEU A 119 6.11 18.71 4.81
N ASP A 120 6.99 17.80 5.26
CA ASP A 120 8.42 18.09 5.39
C ASP A 120 9.14 18.22 4.03
N GLU A 121 8.68 17.49 3.00
CA GLU A 121 9.24 17.62 1.65
C GLU A 121 8.80 18.92 0.95
N GLN A 122 7.66 19.51 1.33
CA GLN A 122 7.17 20.75 0.70
C GLN A 122 7.88 22.00 1.20
N ASP A 123 8.28 22.06 2.47
CA ASP A 123 9.04 23.19 3.00
C ASP A 123 10.48 23.23 2.44
N SER A 124 11.12 22.06 2.29
CA SER A 124 12.48 22.01 1.74
C SER A 124 12.57 22.48 0.28
N LEU A 125 11.54 22.21 -0.53
CA LEU A 125 11.46 22.67 -1.93
C LEU A 125 11.10 24.16 -2.04
N GLN A 126 10.33 24.72 -1.11
CA GLN A 126 10.01 26.15 -1.12
C GLN A 126 11.22 27.01 -0.74
N ASP A 127 12.06 26.54 0.18
CA ASP A 127 13.31 27.22 0.54
C ASP A 127 14.33 27.21 -0.62
N GLU A 128 14.43 26.11 -1.36
CA GLU A 128 15.28 26.02 -2.55
C GLU A 128 14.79 26.95 -3.68
N ILE A 129 13.47 27.03 -3.92
CA ILE A 129 12.88 27.93 -4.92
C ILE A 129 13.04 29.40 -4.51
N SER A 130 12.97 29.72 -3.21
CA SER A 130 13.18 31.09 -2.71
C SER A 130 14.66 31.52 -2.80
N HIS A 131 15.60 30.59 -2.60
CA HIS A 131 17.04 30.83 -2.77
C HIS A 131 17.44 31.01 -4.24
N LEU A 132 16.83 30.24 -5.16
CA LEU A 132 17.03 30.41 -6.61
C LEU A 132 16.45 31.72 -7.14
N ARG A 133 15.33 32.20 -6.60
CA ARG A 133 14.73 33.49 -6.98
C ARG A 133 15.50 34.72 -6.46
N ARG A 134 16.27 34.58 -5.38
CA ARG A 134 17.09 35.66 -4.80
C ARG A 134 18.37 35.98 -5.59
N ASN A 135 18.83 35.08 -6.46
CA ASN A 135 20.06 35.25 -7.23
C ASN A 135 19.83 35.82 -8.65
N ARG A 136 18.66 36.43 -8.89
CA ARG A 136 18.32 37.05 -10.18
C ARG A 136 18.13 38.56 -10.09
N GLU A 137 18.97 39.22 -9.29
CA GLU A 137 19.28 40.65 -9.39
C GLU A 137 20.81 40.70 -9.22
N ILE A 138 21.60 41.01 -10.23
CA ILE A 138 21.97 42.36 -10.64
C ILE A 138 22.71 42.25 -11.98
N ASN A 139 22.38 43.11 -12.94
CA ASN A 139 23.36 43.93 -13.67
C ASN A 139 22.64 45.17 -14.20
N ASN A 140 22.74 46.24 -13.40
CA ASN A 140 22.60 47.63 -13.81
C ASN A 140 23.58 47.97 -14.93
N THR A 141 23.27 49.00 -15.71
CA THR A 141 24.07 50.23 -15.96
C THR A 141 23.45 50.97 -17.17
N ASP A 142 22.68 52.04 -16.97
CA ASP A 142 23.07 53.48 -16.89
C ASP A 142 22.86 54.22 -18.24
N ASN A 143 21.75 54.96 -18.40
CA ASN A 143 21.59 56.44 -18.24
C ASN A 143 21.87 57.22 -19.55
N PRO A 144 21.61 58.55 -19.73
CA PRO A 144 20.59 59.48 -19.20
C PRO A 144 19.90 60.32 -20.32
N THR A 145 18.79 61.04 -20.07
CA THR A 145 18.54 62.47 -20.47
C THR A 145 17.07 62.95 -20.31
N ASP A 146 16.88 63.93 -19.43
CA ASP A 146 16.13 65.18 -19.59
C ASP A 146 14.94 65.30 -20.60
N LYS A 147 13.72 65.54 -20.09
CA LYS A 147 13.00 66.84 -20.19
C LYS A 147 11.49 66.73 -19.86
N LYS A 148 11.06 67.56 -18.90
CA LYS A 148 9.84 68.40 -18.86
C LYS A 148 8.79 68.22 -19.98
N ILE A 149 7.51 68.14 -19.59
CA ILE A 149 6.32 68.97 -20.00
C ILE A 149 5.03 68.19 -19.60
N LYS A 150 4.36 68.57 -18.51
CA LYS A 150 3.07 69.30 -18.38
C LYS A 150 1.83 68.69 -19.09
N LYS A 151 0.78 68.47 -18.27
CA LYS A 151 -0.68 68.59 -18.52
C LYS A 151 -1.26 67.63 -19.59
N GLU A 152 -2.46 67.06 -19.49
CA GLU A 152 -3.73 67.62 -19.05
C GLU A 152 -4.75 66.49 -18.81
N PHE A 153 -5.72 66.73 -17.92
CA PHE A 153 -6.95 65.95 -17.75
C PHE A 153 -7.79 65.97 -19.04
N VAL A 154 -8.42 64.86 -19.40
CA VAL A 154 -9.79 64.86 -19.97
C VAL A 154 -10.53 63.62 -19.44
N PHE A 155 -11.81 63.85 -19.14
CA PHE A 155 -12.81 63.04 -18.44
C PHE A 155 -13.04 61.62 -18.94
#